data_AF-A0A2V9URW1-F1
#
_entry.id   AF-A0A2V9URW1-F1
#
_cell.length_a   1.000
_cell.length_b   1.000
_cell.length_c   1.000
_cell.angle_alpha   90.00
_cell.angle_beta   90.00
_cell.angle_gamma   90.00
#
_symmetry.space_group_name_H-M   'P 1'
#
loop_
_entity.id
_entity.type
_entity.pdbx_description
1 polymer ?
#
loop_
_entity_poly.entity_id
_entity_poly.type
_entity_poly.pdbx_seq_one_letter_code
_entity_poly.pdbx_strand_id
1 'polypeptide(L)'
;MNRRTVVTLIFLIGLNGMPGWSATSCSFRVTPDRIPLAQWESQLRRMPAHLSEFSPMSEPLAIPRCGDVRPPEALVTPDPIIQLDDENLRVRVSFIVGADGRVHSPFILDSGGVREDQLVLHAIRRWRYRPAL
;
A
#
# COMPACT_ATOMS: atom_id res chain seq x y z
N MET A 1 45.40 7.96 -54.39
CA MET A 1 45.91 9.22 -53.81
C MET A 1 45.91 9.09 -52.28
N ASN A 2 47.12 8.94 -51.72
CA ASN A 2 47.62 9.28 -50.38
C ASN A 2 46.76 8.87 -49.15
N ARG A 3 47.08 7.80 -48.42
CA ARG A 3 48.11 7.75 -47.34
C ARG A 3 48.28 9.08 -46.61
N ARG A 4 47.88 9.13 -45.34
CA ARG A 4 48.65 9.73 -44.23
C ARG A 4 48.05 9.37 -42.88
N THR A 5 48.70 8.39 -42.27
CA THR A 5 48.84 8.18 -40.83
C THR A 5 49.22 9.48 -40.12
N VAL A 6 48.56 9.78 -39.00
CA VAL A 6 49.10 10.68 -37.97
C VAL A 6 49.07 9.92 -36.65
N VAL A 7 50.27 9.67 -36.15
CA VAL A 7 50.57 9.11 -34.83
C VAL A 7 50.65 10.28 -33.86
N THR A 8 49.93 10.21 -32.76
CA THR A 8 50.16 11.08 -31.60
C THR A 8 50.13 10.22 -30.35
N LEU A 9 51.32 9.85 -29.88
CA LEU A 9 51.63 9.50 -28.50
C LEU A 9 51.41 10.76 -27.63
N ILE A 10 50.94 10.61 -26.39
CA ILE A 10 51.47 11.32 -25.21
C ILE A 10 50.73 10.92 -23.90
N PHE A 11 51.58 10.50 -22.95
CA PHE A 11 51.56 10.65 -21.49
C PHE A 11 50.69 9.79 -20.56
N LEU A 12 51.44 8.97 -19.79
CA LEU A 12 51.18 8.42 -18.47
C LEU A 12 50.73 9.50 -17.47
N ILE A 13 49.58 9.29 -16.82
CA ILE A 13 49.27 9.89 -15.52
C ILE A 13 48.48 8.89 -14.67
N GLY A 14 49.05 8.55 -13.51
CA GLY A 14 48.31 8.43 -12.26
C GLY A 14 47.65 7.08 -11.96
N LEU A 15 48.40 6.22 -11.27
CA LEU A 15 47.83 5.30 -10.28
C LEU A 15 46.97 6.10 -9.30
N ASN A 16 45.65 6.03 -9.44
CA ASN A 16 44.74 6.28 -8.35
C ASN A 16 43.89 5.03 -8.18
N GLY A 17 44.25 4.26 -7.15
CA GLY A 17 43.47 3.13 -6.69
C GLY A 17 42.10 3.62 -6.25
N MET A 18 41.07 3.09 -6.87
CA MET A 18 39.75 2.95 -6.28
C MET A 18 39.46 1.45 -6.39
N PRO A 19 39.27 0.71 -5.29
CA PRO A 19 38.61 -0.58 -5.40
C PRO A 19 37.20 -0.27 -5.89
N GLY A 20 37.01 -0.36 -7.20
CA GLY A 20 35.68 -0.37 -7.78
C GLY A 20 34.93 -1.48 -7.07
N TRP A 21 33.89 -1.11 -6.32
CA TRP A 21 32.83 -2.05 -6.00
C TRP A 21 32.37 -2.61 -7.33
N SER A 22 32.86 -3.81 -7.66
CA SER A 22 32.10 -4.70 -8.52
C SER A 22 30.82 -4.90 -7.75
N ALA A 23 29.79 -4.10 -8.08
CA ALA A 23 28.43 -4.53 -7.86
C ALA A 23 28.34 -5.82 -8.66
N THR A 24 28.59 -6.94 -8.01
CA THR A 24 28.09 -8.23 -8.46
C THR A 24 26.59 -8.04 -8.45
N SER A 25 26.05 -7.49 -9.53
CA SER A 25 24.67 -7.66 -9.86
C SER A 25 24.53 -9.16 -10.03
N CYS A 26 24.22 -9.84 -8.93
CA CYS A 26 23.61 -11.15 -8.98
C CYS A 26 22.38 -10.93 -9.84
N SER A 27 22.50 -11.18 -11.13
CA SER A 27 21.34 -11.50 -11.94
C SER A 27 20.80 -12.78 -11.33
N PHE A 28 19.94 -12.64 -10.33
CA PHE A 28 18.95 -13.65 -10.02
C PHE A 28 18.12 -13.77 -11.29
N ARG A 29 18.56 -14.65 -12.19
CA ARG A 29 17.65 -15.25 -13.15
C ARG A 29 16.68 -16.03 -12.28
N VAL A 30 15.58 -15.36 -11.91
CA VAL A 30 14.37 -16.05 -11.52
C VAL A 30 13.94 -16.77 -12.80
N THR A 31 14.47 -17.97 -13.00
CA THR A 31 13.81 -18.94 -13.85
C THR A 31 12.43 -19.10 -13.22
N PRO A 32 11.35 -18.73 -13.92
CA PRO A 32 10.03 -19.02 -13.43
C PRO A 32 9.88 -20.52 -13.65
N ASP A 33 10.36 -21.32 -12.70
CA ASP A 33 9.82 -22.66 -12.55
C ASP A 33 8.37 -22.45 -12.14
N ARG A 34 7.51 -22.35 -13.17
CA ARG A 34 6.11 -21.97 -13.08
C ARG A 34 5.36 -23.18 -12.56
N ILE A 35 5.70 -23.60 -11.35
CA ILE A 35 4.86 -24.48 -10.56
C ILE A 35 3.53 -23.72 -10.40
N PRO A 36 2.42 -24.25 -10.92
CA PRO A 36 1.12 -23.60 -10.80
C PRO A 36 0.84 -23.31 -9.33
N LEU A 37 0.30 -22.14 -9.00
CA LEU A 37 -0.05 -21.77 -7.61
C LEU A 37 -0.90 -22.85 -6.94
N ALA A 38 -1.79 -23.48 -7.71
CA ALA A 38 -2.59 -24.62 -7.27
C ALA A 38 -1.76 -25.81 -6.75
N GLN A 39 -0.58 -26.07 -7.31
CA GLN A 39 0.32 -27.13 -6.87
C GLN A 39 1.01 -26.76 -5.56
N TRP A 40 1.48 -25.52 -5.42
CA TRP A 40 2.04 -25.02 -4.16
C TRP A 40 1.00 -25.03 -3.03
N GLU A 41 -0.21 -24.56 -3.31
CA GLU A 41 -1.33 -24.63 -2.36
C GLU A 41 -1.65 -26.06 -1.96
N SER A 42 -1.57 -27.03 -2.89
CA SER A 42 -1.81 -28.44 -2.59
C SER A 42 -0.72 -29.05 -1.70
N GLN A 43 0.54 -28.66 -1.90
CA GLN A 43 1.66 -29.09 -1.06
C GLN A 43 1.57 -28.46 0.33
N LEU A 44 1.23 -27.17 0.43
CA LEU A 44 1.10 -26.45 1.69
C LEU A 44 -0.14 -26.88 2.49
N ARG A 45 -1.23 -27.30 1.82
CA ARG A 45 -2.41 -27.90 2.47
C ARG A 45 -2.11 -29.24 3.12
N ARG A 46 -1.01 -29.92 2.74
CA ARG A 46 -0.54 -31.12 3.42
C ARG A 46 0.22 -30.72 4.68
N MET A 47 -0.54 -30.22 5.64
CA MET A 47 -0.11 -29.85 6.98
C MET A 47 0.57 -31.06 7.64
N PRO A 48 1.83 -30.95 8.10
CA PRO A 48 2.39 -31.95 9.00
C PRO A 48 1.46 -32.05 10.22
N ALA A 49 0.89 -33.23 10.46
CA ALA A 49 -0.14 -33.45 11.47
C ALA A 49 0.36 -33.33 12.93
N HIS A 50 1.52 -32.76 13.16
CA HIS A 50 2.10 -32.66 14.49
C HIS A 50 3.14 -31.54 14.49
N LEU A 51 3.19 -30.75 15.57
CA LEU A 51 4.01 -29.54 15.78
C LEU A 51 3.34 -28.19 15.46
N SER A 52 2.08 -28.02 15.84
CA SER A 52 1.67 -26.70 16.35
C SER A 52 0.92 -26.89 17.65
N GLU A 53 1.64 -27.35 18.67
CA GLU A 53 1.18 -27.24 20.04
C GLU A 53 1.27 -25.76 20.39
N PHE A 54 0.19 -25.03 20.14
CA PHE A 54 0.05 -23.64 20.57
C PHE A 54 0.07 -23.66 22.10
N SER A 55 1.25 -23.46 22.69
CA SER A 55 1.36 -23.28 24.13
C SER A 55 0.52 -22.06 24.50
N PRO A 56 -0.49 -22.21 25.39
CA PRO A 56 -1.27 -21.07 25.81
C PRO A 56 -0.32 -20.09 26.48
N MET A 57 -0.14 -18.92 25.85
CA MET A 57 0.59 -17.82 26.47
C MET A 57 -0.11 -17.53 27.79
N SER A 58 0.60 -17.71 28.90
CA SER A 58 0.09 -17.41 30.23
C SER A 58 -0.12 -15.91 30.31
N GLU A 59 -1.39 -15.50 30.24
CA GLU A 59 -1.87 -14.13 30.38
C GLU A 59 -1.34 -13.17 29.28
N PRO A 60 -2.19 -12.64 28.38
CA PRO A 60 -1.77 -11.56 27.49
C PRO A 60 -1.55 -10.27 28.31
N LEU A 61 -0.41 -10.17 29.00
CA LEU A 61 -0.04 -9.09 29.93
C LEU A 61 0.19 -7.72 29.28
N ALA A 62 -0.27 -7.51 28.05
CA ALA A 62 -0.35 -6.18 27.45
C ALA A 62 -1.19 -6.21 26.16
N ILE A 63 -2.43 -6.70 26.20
CA ILE A 63 -3.41 -6.00 25.36
C ILE A 63 -3.62 -4.69 26.12
N PRO A 64 -3.05 -3.54 25.68
CA PRO A 64 -3.42 -2.28 26.29
C PRO A 64 -4.93 -2.24 26.23
N ARG A 65 -5.59 -2.16 27.40
CA ARG A 65 -7.03 -1.98 27.42
C ARG A 65 -7.27 -0.76 26.56
N CYS A 66 -8.00 -0.92 25.46
CA CYS A 66 -8.51 0.23 24.73
C CYS A 66 -9.09 1.14 25.80
N GLY A 67 -8.60 2.38 25.86
CA GLY A 67 -9.07 3.36 26.82
C GLY A 67 -10.58 3.55 26.68
N ASP A 68 -11.14 4.49 27.42
CA ASP A 68 -12.55 4.84 27.22
C ASP A 68 -12.71 5.48 25.83
N VAL A 69 -12.97 4.66 24.80
CA VAL A 69 -12.86 5.09 23.40
C VAL A 69 -14.09 5.87 23.01
N ARG A 70 -13.92 7.16 22.72
CA ARG A 70 -14.97 8.00 22.14
C ARG A 70 -14.96 7.88 20.62
N PRO A 71 -16.13 7.77 19.96
CA PRO A 71 -16.18 7.77 18.51
C PRO A 71 -15.71 9.12 17.94
N PRO A 72 -15.26 9.16 16.67
CA PRO A 72 -14.92 10.41 16.02
C PRO A 72 -16.09 11.39 15.98
N GLU A 73 -15.82 12.66 16.32
CA GLU A 73 -16.84 13.72 16.33
C GLU A 73 -16.77 14.51 15.02
N ALA A 74 -17.91 14.72 14.35
CA ALA A 74 -17.98 15.50 13.11
C ALA A 74 -17.75 16.99 13.41
N LEU A 75 -16.75 17.60 12.77
CA LEU A 75 -16.46 19.03 12.91
C LEU A 75 -16.86 19.83 11.67
N VAL A 76 -16.43 19.36 10.49
CA VAL A 76 -16.74 19.99 9.21
C VAL A 76 -17.14 18.90 8.24
N THR A 77 -18.43 18.59 8.19
CA THR A 77 -19.03 17.55 7.34
C THR A 77 -20.18 18.13 6.52
N PRO A 78 -19.92 19.07 5.60
CA PRO A 78 -20.97 19.60 4.74
C PRO A 78 -21.52 18.49 3.86
N ASP A 79 -22.84 18.52 3.66
CA ASP A 79 -23.51 17.59 2.77
C ASP A 79 -23.02 17.77 1.32
N PRO A 80 -22.67 16.69 0.61
CA PRO A 80 -22.29 16.77 -0.80
C PRO A 80 -23.44 17.33 -1.64
N ILE A 81 -23.13 18.27 -2.54
CA ILE A 81 -24.11 18.78 -3.49
C ILE A 81 -24.27 17.75 -4.61
N ILE A 82 -25.40 17.06 -4.63
CA ILE A 82 -25.75 16.06 -5.64
C ILE A 82 -27.03 16.54 -6.34
N GLN A 83 -27.06 16.47 -7.66
CA GLN A 83 -28.27 16.75 -8.43
C GLN A 83 -29.22 15.55 -8.27
N LEU A 84 -30.32 15.75 -7.54
CA LEU A 84 -31.38 14.73 -7.43
C LEU A 84 -32.22 14.79 -8.71
N ASP A 85 -31.79 14.02 -9.70
CA ASP A 85 -32.65 13.68 -10.85
C ASP A 85 -33.66 12.57 -10.46
N ASP A 86 -33.38 11.84 -9.36
CA ASP A 86 -34.20 10.78 -8.75
C ASP A 86 -34.34 11.02 -7.24
N GLU A 87 -35.58 11.12 -6.76
CA GLU A 87 -35.93 11.31 -5.34
C GLU A 87 -35.48 10.13 -4.45
N ASN A 88 -35.20 8.96 -5.04
CA ASN A 88 -34.72 7.78 -4.31
C ASN A 88 -33.20 7.61 -4.36
N LEU A 89 -32.47 8.59 -4.91
CA LEU A 89 -31.02 8.51 -5.02
C LEU A 89 -30.37 8.42 -3.64
N ARG A 90 -29.68 7.30 -3.37
CA ARG A 90 -28.97 7.06 -2.12
C ARG A 90 -27.58 6.51 -2.38
N VAL A 91 -26.57 7.21 -1.89
CA VAL A 91 -25.19 6.72 -1.84
C VAL A 91 -24.84 6.37 -0.40
N ARG A 92 -24.37 5.15 -0.13
CA ARG A 92 -23.85 4.76 1.18
C ARG A 92 -22.35 4.56 1.11
N VAL A 93 -21.62 5.16 2.05
CA VAL A 93 -20.15 5.14 2.07
C VAL A 93 -19.66 4.70 3.44
N SER A 94 -18.64 3.85 3.45
CA SER A 94 -17.83 3.51 4.61
C SER A 94 -16.47 4.19 4.49
N PHE A 95 -15.91 4.66 5.60
CA PHE A 95 -14.58 5.27 5.61
C PHE A 95 -13.98 5.20 7.02
N ILE A 96 -12.69 5.51 7.11
CA ILE A 96 -11.94 5.51 8.37
C ILE A 96 -11.57 6.96 8.69
N VAL A 97 -11.74 7.38 9.95
CA VAL A 97 -11.19 8.64 10.43
C VAL A 97 -9.81 8.38 11.04
N GLY A 98 -8.79 9.04 10.52
CA GLY A 98 -7.42 8.93 11.02
C GLY A 98 -7.19 9.71 12.31
N ALA A 99 -6.06 9.45 12.97
CA ALA A 99 -5.60 10.25 14.12
C ALA A 99 -5.29 11.72 13.76
N ASP A 100 -5.19 12.03 12.47
CA ASP A 100 -5.07 13.38 11.91
C ASP A 100 -6.43 14.09 11.73
N GLY A 101 -7.54 13.43 12.07
CA GLY A 101 -8.89 13.96 11.93
C GLY A 101 -9.39 14.00 10.49
N ARG A 102 -8.74 13.28 9.56
CA ARG A 102 -9.12 13.23 8.14
C ARG A 102 -9.75 11.89 7.77
N VAL A 103 -10.52 11.92 6.68
CA VAL A 103 -11.14 10.73 6.09
C VAL A 103 -10.12 9.98 5.24
N HIS A 104 -9.96 8.68 5.51
CA HIS A 104 -9.10 7.73 4.82
C HIS A 104 -9.91 6.52 4.33
N SER A 105 -9.38 5.85 3.31
CA SER A 105 -9.95 4.61 2.75
C SER A 105 -11.47 4.64 2.50
N PRO A 106 -12.01 5.69 1.84
CA PRO A 106 -13.43 5.72 1.56
C PRO A 106 -13.84 4.65 0.55
N PHE A 107 -14.94 3.97 0.82
CA PHE A 107 -15.45 2.85 0.05
C PHE A 107 -16.98 2.96 -0.10
N ILE A 108 -17.45 2.88 -1.34
CA ILE A 108 -18.89 2.91 -1.64
C ILE A 108 -19.49 1.54 -1.29
N LEU A 109 -20.47 1.54 -0.39
CA LEU A 109 -21.26 0.37 -0.03
C LEU A 109 -22.46 0.21 -0.96
N ASP A 110 -23.20 1.29 -1.18
CA ASP A 110 -24.32 1.34 -2.13
C ASP A 110 -24.09 2.52 -3.07
N SER A 111 -24.07 2.24 -4.38
CA SER A 111 -23.79 3.21 -5.43
C SER A 111 -25.05 3.96 -5.83
N GLY A 112 -24.92 5.27 -6.05
CA GLY A 112 -25.95 6.11 -6.67
C GLY A 112 -25.72 6.35 -8.16
N GLY A 113 -24.65 5.78 -8.73
CA GLY A 113 -24.18 6.08 -10.07
C GLY A 113 -22.74 6.62 -10.07
N VAL A 114 -22.02 6.44 -11.17
CA VAL A 114 -20.59 6.78 -11.26
C VAL A 114 -20.32 8.25 -10.98
N ARG A 115 -21.20 9.16 -11.44
CA ARG A 115 -21.06 10.61 -11.26
C ARG A 115 -21.29 10.98 -9.80
N GLU A 116 -22.35 10.47 -9.21
CA GLU A 116 -22.80 10.73 -7.84
C GLU A 116 -21.78 10.20 -6.84
N ASP A 117 -21.31 8.97 -7.04
CA ASP A 117 -20.27 8.35 -6.22
C ASP A 117 -18.98 9.18 -6.24
N GLN A 118 -18.55 9.67 -7.40
CA GLN A 118 -17.36 10.52 -7.52
C GLN A 118 -17.53 11.84 -6.78
N LEU A 119 -18.70 12.49 -6.88
CA LEU A 119 -19.00 13.72 -6.16
C LEU A 119 -18.96 13.49 -4.64
N VAL A 120 -19.58 12.42 -4.16
CA VAL A 120 -19.55 12.04 -2.74
C VAL A 120 -18.11 11.78 -2.29
N LEU A 121 -17.36 10.94 -2.99
CA LEU A 121 -15.96 10.64 -2.66
C LEU A 121 -15.08 11.91 -2.65
N HIS A 122 -15.36 12.87 -3.53
CA HIS A 122 -14.64 14.13 -3.56
C HIS A 122 -15.01 15.06 -2.40
N ALA A 123 -16.29 15.09 -2.01
CA ALA A 123 -16.77 15.87 -0.88
C ALA A 123 -16.23 15.34 0.46
N ILE A 124 -16.37 14.04 0.73
CA ILE A 124 -15.96 13.44 2.02
C ILE A 124 -14.46 13.56 2.29
N ARG A 125 -13.61 13.61 1.26
CA ARG A 125 -12.15 13.83 1.43
C ARG A 125 -11.82 15.18 2.09
N ARG A 126 -12.74 16.15 1.99
CA ARG A 126 -12.60 17.46 2.63
C ARG A 126 -13.12 17.48 4.06
N TRP A 127 -13.84 16.46 4.49
CA TRP A 127 -14.40 16.41 5.82
C TRP A 127 -13.33 16.39 6.91
N ARG A 128 -13.68 16.94 8.07
CA ARG A 128 -12.83 17.00 9.26
C ARG A 128 -13.58 16.50 10.48
N TYR A 129 -12.85 15.73 11.28
CA TYR A 129 -13.33 15.11 12.49
C TYR A 129 -12.37 15.38 13.65
N ARG A 130 -12.90 15.37 14.87
CA ARG A 130 -12.09 15.12 16.06
C ARG A 130 -11.82 13.60 16.09
N PRO A 131 -10.56 13.16 16.17
CA PRO A 131 -10.23 11.74 16.27
C PRO A 131 -10.85 11.08 17.50
N ALA A 132 -10.97 9.76 17.44
CA ALA A 132 -11.27 8.95 18.61
C ALA A 132 -10.15 9.09 19.66
N LEU A 133 -10.54 9.14 20.93
CA LEU A 133 -9.66 9.17 22.11
C LEU A 133 -10.01 7.98 23.00
#